data_AF-A0A8J6DHM5-F1
#
_entry.id   AF-A0A8J6DHM5-F1
#
_cell.length_a   1.000
_cell.length_b   1.000
_cell.length_c   1.000
_cell.angle_alpha   90.00
_cell.angle_beta   90.00
_cell.angle_gamma   90.00
#
_symmetry.space_group_name_H-M   'P 1'
#
loop_
_entity.id
_entity.type
_entity.pdbx_description
1 polymer ?
#
loop_
_entity_poly.entity_id
_entity_poly.type
_entity_poly.pdbx_seq_one_letter_code
_entity_poly.pdbx_strand_id
1 'polypeptide(L)'
;MASGGYDLNLFTNPPDCNFLCSVCHGVLKRPVRLPCSHIFCKKCILRWLARQKTCPCCRTEVRRRKMVHVNALRKTIGRLEVKCKNVEAGCLVTCPLAHRKGHQDSCPFELMTCPNEGCTVQVLRGALAEHKQCCQVSTPQRCPLGCGATLGPAERGRHNCYRQLREAWSQRQERSRTLLLCLLRRMRKVHHTTNLIRRQLAQLGNFLEDDALLLGQGVPQEAAAAAPEGSIGAAGQGVQVQGAL
;
A
#
# COMPACT_ATOMS: atom_id res chain seq x y z
N MET A 1 13.73 -31.16 14.94
CA MET A 1 13.19 -30.97 16.31
C MET A 1 14.33 -30.96 17.33
N ALA A 2 14.87 -29.79 17.71
CA ALA A 2 16.01 -29.73 18.64
C ALA A 2 15.56 -30.09 20.08
N SER A 3 15.88 -31.31 20.50
CA SER A 3 15.34 -31.95 21.69
C SER A 3 16.36 -31.93 22.86
N GLY A 4 17.17 -30.88 22.96
CA GLY A 4 18.25 -30.73 23.96
C GLY A 4 18.69 -29.28 24.23
N GLY A 5 19.94 -29.13 24.68
CA GLY A 5 20.65 -27.87 24.93
C GLY A 5 20.94 -27.05 23.66
N TYR A 6 21.75 -26.00 23.77
CA TYR A 6 22.25 -25.26 22.62
C TYR A 6 23.48 -25.97 22.02
N ASP A 7 23.60 -25.92 20.70
CA ASP A 7 24.77 -26.40 19.96
C ASP A 7 26.00 -25.57 20.32
N LEU A 8 27.17 -26.19 20.41
CA LEU A 8 28.44 -25.53 20.70
C LEU A 8 28.88 -24.62 19.54
N ASN A 9 28.60 -25.02 18.29
CA ASN A 9 28.96 -24.27 17.09
C ASN A 9 28.24 -22.93 16.97
N LEU A 10 27.19 -22.73 17.76
CA LEU A 10 26.47 -21.47 17.84
C LEU A 10 27.30 -20.35 18.49
N PHE A 11 28.19 -20.70 19.42
CA PHE A 11 28.93 -19.73 20.23
C PHE A 11 30.19 -19.27 19.49
N THR A 12 30.56 -18.00 19.68
CA THR A 12 31.79 -17.43 19.10
C THR A 12 33.03 -18.01 19.76
N ASN A 13 32.97 -18.14 21.09
CA ASN A 13 34.02 -18.70 21.92
C ASN A 13 33.54 -20.03 22.55
N PRO A 14 34.44 -21.01 22.76
CA PRO A 14 34.12 -22.23 23.47
C PRO A 14 33.51 -21.92 24.85
N PRO A 15 32.28 -22.36 25.15
CA PRO A 15 31.66 -22.13 26.44
C PRO A 15 32.34 -22.98 27.53
N ASP A 16 32.37 -22.47 28.76
CA ASP A 16 32.86 -23.20 29.93
C ASP A 16 32.15 -24.56 30.08
N CYS A 17 32.90 -25.60 30.43
CA CYS A 17 32.39 -26.94 30.69
C CYS A 17 31.30 -26.95 31.79
N ASN A 18 31.33 -26.00 32.72
CA ASN A 18 30.30 -25.79 33.74
C ASN A 18 28.92 -25.43 33.16
N PHE A 19 28.87 -24.99 31.90
CA PHE A 19 27.62 -24.68 31.20
C PHE A 19 27.09 -25.84 30.37
N LEU A 20 27.75 -27.00 30.38
CA LEU A 20 27.36 -28.15 29.57
C LEU A 20 26.40 -29.07 30.30
N CYS A 21 25.44 -29.63 29.56
CA CYS A 21 24.54 -30.64 30.09
C CYS A 21 25.10 -32.03 29.88
N SER A 22 25.30 -32.82 30.93
CA SER A 22 25.81 -34.20 30.83
C SER A 22 24.89 -35.20 30.12
N VAL A 23 23.66 -34.82 29.77
CA VAL A 23 22.70 -35.69 29.05
C VAL A 23 22.71 -35.42 27.55
N CYS A 24 22.89 -34.18 27.12
CA CYS A 24 22.86 -33.82 25.68
C CYS A 24 24.16 -33.21 25.18
N HIS A 25 25.17 -33.09 26.05
CA HIS A 25 26.51 -32.54 25.79
C HIS A 25 26.57 -31.11 25.22
N GLY A 26 25.43 -30.46 25.01
CA GLY A 26 25.32 -29.05 24.62
C GLY A 26 25.16 -28.10 25.81
N VAL A 27 25.23 -26.79 25.53
CA VAL A 27 25.08 -25.73 26.54
C VAL A 27 23.68 -25.74 27.15
N LEU A 28 23.60 -25.57 28.46
CA LEU A 28 22.39 -25.69 29.26
C LEU A 28 21.28 -24.75 28.79
N LYS A 29 20.18 -25.34 28.32
CA LYS A 29 18.96 -24.63 27.93
C LYS A 29 17.90 -24.75 29.03
N ARG A 30 17.50 -23.60 29.59
CA ARG A 30 16.61 -23.51 30.76
C ARG A 30 17.11 -24.43 31.89
N PRO A 31 18.28 -24.13 32.48
CA PRO A 31 18.92 -24.99 33.48
C PRO A 31 18.01 -25.24 34.69
N VAL A 32 18.05 -26.48 35.18
CA VAL A 32 17.31 -26.97 36.34
C VAL A 32 18.28 -27.69 37.26
N ARG A 33 18.30 -27.30 38.53
CA ARG A 33 19.05 -27.96 39.60
C ARG A 33 18.18 -29.00 40.28
N LEU A 34 18.73 -30.19 40.46
CA LEU A 34 18.14 -31.27 41.24
C LEU A 34 18.46 -31.13 42.73
N PRO A 35 17.76 -31.84 43.63
CA PRO A 35 18.07 -31.84 45.06
C PRO A 35 19.53 -32.22 45.37
N CYS A 36 20.08 -33.16 44.60
CA CYS A 36 21.49 -33.58 44.64
C CYS A 36 22.45 -32.62 43.91
N SER A 37 22.11 -31.32 43.83
CA SER A 37 22.86 -30.21 43.23
C SER A 37 23.25 -30.28 41.74
N HIS A 38 23.10 -31.43 41.05
CA HIS A 38 23.39 -31.55 39.62
C HIS A 38 22.42 -30.71 38.75
N ILE A 39 22.95 -30.15 37.65
CA ILE A 39 22.24 -29.22 36.77
C ILE A 39 22.09 -29.80 35.36
N PHE A 40 20.90 -29.68 34.79
CA PHE A 40 20.57 -30.19 33.46
C PHE A 40 19.67 -29.24 32.68
N CYS A 41 19.57 -29.42 31.37
CA CYS A 41 18.52 -28.79 30.56
C CYS A 41 17.15 -29.28 31.05
N LYS A 42 16.16 -28.38 31.22
CA LYS A 42 14.79 -28.74 31.63
C LYS A 42 14.22 -29.92 30.83
N LYS A 43 14.34 -29.87 29.50
CA LYS A 43 13.81 -30.92 28.62
C LYS A 43 14.55 -32.26 28.79
N CYS A 44 15.87 -32.23 28.95
CA CYS A 44 16.70 -33.43 29.10
C CYS A 44 16.34 -34.17 30.38
N ILE A 45 16.31 -33.47 31.52
CA ILE A 45 16.02 -34.10 32.79
C ILE A 45 14.55 -34.54 32.91
N LEU A 46 13.60 -33.80 32.31
CA LEU A 46 12.20 -34.24 32.26
C LEU A 46 12.02 -35.54 31.46
N ARG A 47 12.74 -35.68 30.34
CA ARG A 47 12.74 -36.90 29.54
C ARG A 47 13.36 -38.07 30.31
N TRP A 48 14.47 -37.84 31.00
CA TRP A 48 15.10 -38.85 31.86
C TRP A 48 14.15 -39.29 32.98
N LEU A 49 13.58 -38.34 33.72
CA LEU A 49 12.62 -38.60 34.81
C LEU A 49 11.28 -39.18 34.35
N ALA A 50 11.01 -39.27 33.05
CA ALA A 50 9.90 -40.05 32.51
C ALA A 50 10.21 -41.55 32.52
N ARG A 51 11.49 -41.93 32.35
CA ARG A 51 11.95 -43.32 32.31
C ARG A 51 12.50 -43.78 33.65
N GLN A 52 13.33 -42.96 34.30
CA GLN A 52 14.07 -43.29 35.52
C GLN A 52 13.93 -42.16 36.53
N LYS A 53 13.46 -42.43 37.77
CA LYS A 53 13.24 -41.40 38.80
C LYS A 53 14.52 -41.00 39.56
N THR A 54 15.68 -41.15 38.93
CA THR A 54 17.00 -40.93 39.53
C THR A 54 17.78 -39.83 38.81
N CYS A 55 18.78 -39.26 39.47
CA CYS A 55 19.73 -38.36 38.84
C CYS A 55 20.64 -39.12 37.85
N PRO A 56 20.84 -38.64 36.60
CA PRO A 56 21.76 -39.25 35.65
C PRO A 56 23.22 -39.35 36.13
N CYS A 57 23.68 -38.43 36.99
CA CYS A 57 25.08 -38.38 37.43
C CYS A 57 25.34 -39.22 38.69
N CYS A 58 24.49 -39.09 39.72
CA CYS A 58 24.74 -39.67 41.05
C CYS A 58 23.70 -40.72 41.48
N ARG A 59 22.73 -41.04 40.61
CA ARG A 59 21.66 -42.02 40.84
C ARG A 59 20.73 -41.76 42.05
N THR A 60 20.90 -40.66 42.77
CA THR A 60 19.99 -40.23 43.85
C THR A 60 18.55 -40.10 43.33
N GLU A 61 17.56 -40.51 44.13
CA GLU A 61 16.14 -40.39 43.78
C GLU A 61 15.72 -38.92 43.67
N VAL A 62 14.97 -38.59 42.62
CA VAL A 62 14.58 -37.23 42.26
C VAL A 62 13.07 -37.16 42.05
N ARG A 63 12.41 -36.40 42.94
CA ARG A 63 11.00 -36.04 42.78
C ARG A 63 10.87 -34.78 41.93
N ARG A 64 10.05 -34.83 40.87
CA ARG A 64 9.89 -33.71 39.91
C ARG A 64 9.53 -32.36 40.56
N ARG A 65 8.74 -32.38 41.64
CA ARG A 65 8.31 -31.17 42.37
C ARG A 65 9.47 -30.45 43.09
N LYS A 66 10.58 -31.14 43.38
CA LYS A 66 11.75 -30.58 44.07
C LYS A 66 12.81 -30.00 43.13
N MET A 67 12.50 -29.89 41.83
CA MET A 67 13.42 -29.31 40.84
C MET A 67 13.36 -27.79 40.84
N VAL A 68 14.51 -27.13 40.84
CA VAL A 68 14.61 -25.66 40.94
C VAL A 68 15.20 -25.07 39.66
N HIS A 69 14.55 -24.04 39.11
CA HIS A 69 15.09 -23.30 37.96
C HIS A 69 16.28 -22.44 38.38
N VAL A 70 17.41 -22.58 37.68
CA VAL A 70 18.63 -21.79 37.97
C VAL A 70 18.63 -20.54 37.10
N ASN A 71 17.85 -19.53 37.50
CA ASN A 71 17.69 -18.30 36.71
C ASN A 71 18.99 -17.49 36.57
N ALA A 72 19.84 -17.48 37.58
CA ALA A 72 21.16 -16.83 37.50
C ALA A 72 22.02 -17.43 36.39
N LEU A 73 22.13 -18.76 36.35
CA LEU A 73 22.86 -19.48 35.30
C LEU A 73 22.24 -19.26 33.91
N ARG A 74 20.91 -19.24 33.81
CA ARG A 74 20.22 -18.89 32.55
C ARG A 74 20.60 -17.49 32.07
N LYS A 75 20.69 -16.50 32.96
CA LYS A 75 21.10 -15.13 32.63
C LYS A 75 22.57 -15.08 32.20
N THR A 76 23.45 -15.80 32.90
CA THR A 76 24.88 -15.89 32.53
C THR A 76 25.08 -16.50 31.16
N ILE A 77 24.47 -17.65 30.87
CA ILE A 77 24.50 -18.28 29.54
C ILE A 77 23.89 -17.37 28.48
N GLY A 78 22.86 -16.59 28.84
CA GLY A 78 22.24 -15.61 27.96
C GLY A 78 23.15 -14.44 27.52
N ARG A 79 24.22 -14.15 28.27
CA ARG A 79 25.20 -13.12 27.92
C ARG A 79 26.30 -13.61 26.97
N LEU A 80 26.44 -14.93 26.82
CA LEU A 80 27.43 -15.50 25.90
C LEU A 80 27.13 -15.08 24.47
N GLU A 81 28.17 -14.75 23.72
CA GLU A 81 28.07 -14.33 22.33
C GLU A 81 27.83 -15.51 21.41
N VAL A 82 26.92 -15.30 20.47
CA VAL A 82 26.53 -16.29 19.46
C VAL A 82 26.55 -15.69 18.07
N LYS A 83 26.90 -16.52 17.09
CA LYS A 83 26.84 -16.18 15.67
C LYS A 83 25.39 -16.24 15.19
N CYS A 84 25.04 -15.38 14.24
CA CYS A 84 23.78 -15.49 13.52
C CYS A 84 23.71 -16.84 12.79
N LYS A 85 22.50 -17.44 12.70
CA LYS A 85 22.31 -18.68 11.92
C LYS A 85 22.54 -18.46 10.42
N ASN A 86 22.37 -17.23 9.95
CA ASN A 86 22.51 -16.83 8.55
C ASN A 86 23.94 -16.38 8.22
N VAL A 87 24.95 -16.89 8.93
CA VAL A 87 26.36 -16.56 8.67
C VAL A 87 26.78 -16.96 7.25
N GLU A 88 26.29 -18.10 6.77
CA GLU A 88 26.54 -18.59 5.40
C GLU A 88 25.92 -17.68 4.34
N ALA A 89 24.81 -17.02 4.65
CA ALA A 89 24.18 -16.03 3.78
C ALA A 89 24.87 -14.64 3.84
N GLY A 90 25.87 -14.46 4.71
CA GLY A 90 26.64 -13.22 4.84
C GLY A 90 26.37 -12.41 6.12
N CYS A 91 25.56 -12.91 7.06
CA CYS A 91 25.32 -12.19 8.30
C CYS A 91 26.49 -12.33 9.28
N LEU A 92 27.24 -11.24 9.48
CA LEU A 92 28.39 -11.20 10.39
C LEU A 92 28.04 -10.80 11.84
N VAL A 93 26.75 -10.59 12.15
CA VAL A 93 26.34 -10.14 13.48
C VAL A 93 26.58 -11.23 14.51
N THR A 94 27.39 -10.89 15.51
CA THR A 94 27.51 -11.59 16.78
C THR A 94 26.72 -10.83 17.83
N CYS A 95 25.96 -11.55 18.66
CA CYS A 95 25.18 -10.91 19.72
C CYS A 95 25.02 -11.83 20.93
N PRO A 96 24.64 -11.30 22.11
CA PRO A 96 24.31 -12.14 23.25
C PRO A 96 23.18 -13.13 22.92
N LEU A 97 23.29 -14.37 23.39
CA LEU A 97 22.30 -15.43 23.16
C LEU A 97 20.87 -14.99 23.54
N ALA A 98 20.72 -14.14 24.55
CA ALA A 98 19.43 -13.56 24.96
C ALA A 98 18.78 -12.71 23.85
N HIS A 99 19.57 -12.01 23.04
CA HIS A 99 19.10 -11.11 21.97
C HIS A 99 19.04 -11.78 20.59
N ARG A 100 19.53 -13.02 20.46
CA ARG A 100 19.52 -13.78 19.20
C ARG A 100 18.15 -13.78 18.50
N LYS A 101 17.06 -13.93 19.25
CA LYS A 101 15.71 -13.92 18.66
C LYS A 101 15.35 -12.54 18.09
N GLY A 102 15.64 -11.47 18.82
CA GLY A 102 15.38 -10.10 18.35
C GLY A 102 16.13 -9.78 17.06
N HIS A 103 17.41 -10.17 16.98
CA HIS A 103 18.18 -10.07 15.74
C HIS A 103 17.58 -10.92 14.61
N GLN A 104 17.17 -12.16 14.91
CA GLN A 104 16.61 -13.08 13.93
C GLN A 104 15.36 -12.53 13.24
N ASP A 105 14.52 -11.81 13.98
CA ASP A 105 13.28 -11.23 13.48
C ASP A 105 13.55 -10.05 12.52
N SER A 106 14.70 -9.38 12.64
CA SER A 106 15.11 -8.23 11.81
C SER A 106 16.31 -8.51 10.90
N CYS A 107 16.84 -9.74 10.88
CA CYS A 107 18.05 -10.09 10.14
C CYS A 107 17.90 -9.82 8.63
N PRO A 108 18.74 -8.96 8.01
CA PRO A 108 18.67 -8.67 6.57
C PRO A 108 18.92 -9.90 5.69
N PHE A 109 19.64 -10.88 6.20
CA PHE A 109 20.03 -12.10 5.48
C PHE A 109 19.05 -13.26 5.71
N GLU A 110 17.93 -13.04 6.39
CA GLU A 110 16.87 -14.06 6.47
C GLU A 110 16.21 -14.20 5.09
N LEU A 111 16.11 -15.43 4.59
CA LEU A 111 15.34 -15.74 3.39
C LEU A 111 13.84 -15.58 3.67
N MET A 112 13.21 -14.75 2.86
CA MET A 112 11.78 -14.44 2.93
C MET A 112 11.13 -14.78 1.59
N THR A 113 9.95 -15.39 1.65
CA THR A 113 9.07 -15.54 0.48
C THR A 113 8.50 -14.19 0.10
N CYS A 114 8.40 -13.91 -1.20
CA CYS A 114 7.71 -12.72 -1.67
C CYS A 114 6.24 -12.72 -1.20
N PRO A 115 5.73 -11.60 -0.64
CA PRO A 115 4.35 -11.53 -0.18
C PRO A 115 3.32 -11.38 -1.33
N ASN A 116 3.76 -11.20 -2.57
CA ASN A 116 2.87 -11.09 -3.72
C ASN A 116 2.32 -12.48 -4.06
N GLU A 117 0.99 -12.62 -4.07
CA GLU A 117 0.33 -13.87 -4.44
C GLU A 117 0.76 -14.29 -5.85
N GLY A 118 1.20 -15.54 -5.99
CA GLY A 118 1.72 -16.10 -7.25
C GLY A 118 3.23 -15.91 -7.47
N CYS A 119 3.94 -15.16 -6.63
CA CYS A 119 5.40 -15.11 -6.66
C CYS A 119 6.00 -16.18 -5.74
N THR A 120 6.74 -17.14 -6.31
CA THR A 120 7.43 -18.20 -5.55
C THR A 120 8.87 -17.87 -5.21
N VAL A 121 9.36 -16.70 -5.60
CA VAL A 121 10.76 -16.29 -5.40
C VAL A 121 11.02 -16.04 -3.92
N GLN A 122 12.11 -16.63 -3.42
CA GLN A 122 12.67 -16.33 -2.11
C GLN A 122 13.83 -15.35 -2.27
N VAL A 123 13.82 -14.30 -1.46
CA VAL A 123 14.85 -13.26 -1.46
C VAL A 123 15.28 -12.97 -0.04
N LEU A 124 16.50 -12.45 0.13
CA LEU A 124 16.95 -11.97 1.44
C LEU A 124 16.06 -10.80 1.87
N ARG A 125 15.74 -10.71 3.18
CA ARG A 125 14.94 -9.62 3.75
C ARG A 125 15.43 -8.24 3.32
N GLY A 126 16.75 -8.02 3.28
CA GLY A 126 17.36 -6.76 2.84
C GLY A 126 17.10 -6.45 1.36
N ALA A 127 17.03 -7.47 0.50
CA ALA A 127 16.78 -7.32 -0.94
C ALA A 127 15.28 -7.35 -1.31
N LEU A 128 14.39 -7.58 -0.35
CA LEU A 128 12.95 -7.71 -0.62
C LEU A 128 12.33 -6.41 -1.16
N ALA A 129 12.82 -5.24 -0.74
CA ALA A 129 12.33 -3.96 -1.23
C ALA A 129 12.62 -3.77 -2.74
N GLU A 130 13.84 -4.11 -3.16
CA GLU A 130 14.24 -4.08 -4.57
C GLU A 130 13.46 -5.10 -5.38
N HIS A 131 13.33 -6.34 -4.88
CA HIS A 131 12.52 -7.36 -5.53
C HIS A 131 11.07 -6.88 -5.72
N LYS A 132 10.44 -6.22 -4.74
CA LYS A 132 9.06 -5.71 -4.87
C LYS A 132 8.90 -4.69 -6.00
N GLN A 133 9.95 -3.95 -6.36
CA GLN A 133 9.90 -2.99 -7.47
C GLN A 133 9.93 -3.68 -8.84
N CYS A 134 10.60 -4.83 -8.92
CA CYS A 134 10.79 -5.61 -10.15
C CYS A 134 10.01 -6.93 -10.18
N CYS A 135 9.22 -7.21 -9.16
CA CYS A 135 8.53 -8.50 -9.02
C CYS A 135 7.57 -8.66 -10.20
N GLN A 136 7.74 -9.73 -10.97
CA GLN A 136 6.98 -9.96 -12.19
C GLN A 136 5.48 -10.14 -11.94
N VAL A 137 5.10 -10.48 -10.70
CA VAL A 137 3.72 -10.71 -10.25
C VAL A 137 3.17 -9.50 -9.46
N SER A 138 3.85 -8.34 -9.48
CA SER A 138 3.35 -7.16 -8.75
C SER A 138 2.04 -6.64 -9.35
N THR A 139 1.14 -6.18 -8.48
CA THR A 139 -0.10 -5.51 -8.88
C THR A 139 0.22 -4.32 -9.79
N PRO A 140 -0.50 -4.15 -10.93
CA PRO A 140 -0.30 -3.02 -11.83
C PRO A 140 -0.41 -1.69 -11.08
N GLN A 141 0.50 -0.75 -11.34
CA GLN A 141 0.55 0.56 -10.68
C GLN A 141 0.31 1.69 -11.68
N ARG A 142 -0.24 2.82 -11.22
CA ARG A 142 -0.36 4.01 -12.07
C ARG A 142 1.01 4.56 -12.44
N CYS A 143 1.11 5.10 -13.65
CA CYS A 143 2.34 5.75 -14.12
C CYS A 143 2.76 6.87 -13.14
N PRO A 144 4.01 6.84 -12.63
CA PRO A 144 4.47 7.82 -11.63
C PRO A 144 4.54 9.25 -12.19
N LEU A 145 4.61 9.39 -13.51
CA LEU A 145 4.61 10.69 -14.20
C LEU A 145 3.19 11.24 -14.44
N GLY A 146 2.14 10.54 -13.99
CA GLY A 146 0.78 11.08 -13.95
C GLY A 146 -0.02 11.01 -15.26
N CYS A 147 0.39 10.23 -16.27
CA CYS A 147 -0.38 10.07 -17.51
C CYS A 147 -1.69 9.26 -17.36
N GLY A 148 -1.92 8.67 -16.19
CA GLY A 148 -3.12 7.88 -15.89
C GLY A 148 -3.08 6.43 -16.37
N ALA A 149 -2.04 5.99 -17.10
CA ALA A 149 -1.88 4.59 -17.48
C ALA A 149 -1.57 3.69 -16.28
N THR A 150 -2.14 2.50 -16.24
CA THR A 150 -1.81 1.46 -15.26
C THR A 150 -0.82 0.49 -15.90
N LEU A 151 0.36 0.33 -15.30
CA LEU A 151 1.50 -0.38 -15.88
C LEU A 151 1.85 -1.59 -15.00
N GLY A 152 1.96 -2.75 -15.65
CA GLY A 152 2.58 -3.92 -15.06
C GLY A 152 4.10 -3.79 -14.91
N PRO A 153 4.77 -4.73 -14.21
CA PRO A 153 6.22 -4.71 -13.99
C PRO A 153 7.04 -4.68 -15.29
N ALA A 154 6.65 -5.48 -16.28
CA ALA A 154 7.33 -5.54 -17.58
C ALA A 154 7.09 -4.29 -18.44
N GLU A 155 5.92 -3.68 -18.33
CA GLU A 155 5.52 -2.51 -19.13
C GLU A 155 6.16 -1.22 -18.63
N ARG A 156 6.46 -1.13 -17.32
CA ARG A 156 7.05 0.07 -16.72
C ARG A 156 8.38 0.45 -17.36
N GLY A 157 9.23 -0.52 -17.69
CA GLY A 157 10.51 -0.28 -18.35
C GLY A 157 10.40 0.17 -19.82
N ARG A 158 9.26 -0.10 -20.47
CA ARG A 158 9.00 0.24 -21.88
C ARG A 158 7.99 1.37 -22.06
N HIS A 159 7.44 1.91 -20.98
CA HIS A 159 6.38 2.91 -21.02
C HIS A 159 6.92 4.30 -21.41
N ASN A 160 6.38 4.88 -22.48
CA ASN A 160 6.67 6.26 -22.89
C ASN A 160 5.51 7.19 -22.50
N CYS A 161 5.66 7.86 -21.35
CA CYS A 161 4.64 8.75 -20.79
C CYS A 161 4.27 9.90 -21.74
N TYR A 162 5.27 10.51 -22.39
CA TYR A 162 5.06 11.62 -23.31
C TYR A 162 4.19 11.22 -24.50
N ARG A 163 4.47 10.05 -25.11
CA ARG A 163 3.67 9.52 -26.22
C ARG A 163 2.22 9.29 -25.81
N GLN A 164 2.00 8.68 -24.64
CA GLN A 164 0.65 8.44 -24.12
C GLN A 164 -0.14 9.75 -23.91
N LEU A 165 0.50 10.75 -23.31
CA LEU A 165 -0.10 12.07 -23.10
C LEU A 165 -0.41 12.78 -24.42
N ARG A 166 0.51 12.72 -25.38
CA ARG A 166 0.34 13.32 -26.70
C ARG A 166 -0.83 12.70 -27.47
N GLU A 167 -0.91 11.37 -27.49
CA GLU A 167 -2.02 10.64 -28.12
C GLU A 167 -3.36 10.99 -27.45
N ALA A 168 -3.40 11.02 -26.11
CA ALA A 168 -4.60 11.40 -25.36
C ALA A 168 -5.05 12.84 -25.67
N TRP A 169 -4.09 13.78 -25.78
CA TRP A 169 -4.36 15.17 -26.15
C TRP A 169 -4.90 15.28 -27.57
N SER A 170 -4.27 14.61 -28.55
CA SER A 170 -4.73 14.59 -29.95
C SER A 170 -6.15 14.02 -30.07
N GLN A 171 -6.46 12.93 -29.36
CA GLN A 171 -7.81 12.38 -29.32
C GLN A 171 -8.83 13.37 -28.73
N ARG A 172 -8.47 14.08 -27.65
CA ARG A 172 -9.35 15.08 -27.04
C ARG A 172 -9.60 16.26 -27.99
N GLN A 173 -8.57 16.71 -28.70
CA GLN A 173 -8.69 17.78 -29.69
C GLN A 173 -9.59 17.38 -30.85
N GLU A 174 -9.43 16.16 -31.38
CA GLU A 174 -10.27 15.66 -32.48
C GLU A 174 -11.74 15.52 -32.07
N ARG A 175 -12.00 15.02 -30.85
CA ARG A 175 -13.35 14.97 -30.28
C ARG A 175 -13.98 16.36 -30.17
N SER A 176 -13.23 17.33 -29.65
CA SER A 176 -13.69 18.73 -29.54
C SER A 176 -14.02 19.33 -30.91
N ARG A 177 -13.12 19.14 -31.89
CA ARG A 177 -13.31 19.60 -33.27
C ARG A 177 -14.56 18.98 -33.90
N THR A 178 -14.74 17.67 -33.73
CA THR A 178 -15.91 16.95 -34.24
C THR A 178 -17.20 17.49 -33.62
N LEU A 179 -17.23 17.70 -32.30
CA LEU A 179 -18.37 18.29 -31.60
C LEU A 179 -18.68 19.70 -32.11
N LEU A 180 -17.66 20.55 -32.27
CA LEU A 180 -17.82 21.91 -32.79
C LEU A 180 -18.42 21.89 -34.20
N LEU A 181 -17.93 21.02 -35.08
CA LEU A 181 -18.46 20.87 -36.44
C LEU A 181 -19.93 20.41 -36.43
N CYS A 182 -20.29 19.48 -35.56
CA CYS A 182 -21.67 19.04 -35.36
C CYS A 182 -22.57 20.19 -34.87
N LEU A 183 -22.11 20.98 -33.89
CA LEU A 183 -22.83 22.15 -33.39
C LEU A 183 -23.02 23.21 -34.47
N LEU A 184 -21.98 23.53 -35.24
CA LEU A 184 -22.05 24.48 -36.36
C LEU A 184 -23.01 24.02 -37.46
N ARG A 185 -23.05 22.72 -37.78
CA ARG A 185 -24.05 22.16 -38.71
C ARG A 185 -25.46 22.31 -38.16
N ARG A 186 -25.66 22.08 -36.85
CA ARG A 186 -26.96 22.25 -36.20
C ARG A 186 -27.42 23.71 -36.18
N MET A 187 -26.52 24.64 -35.85
CA MET A 187 -26.79 26.08 -35.89
C MET A 187 -27.17 26.57 -37.28
N ARG A 188 -26.47 26.10 -38.33
CA ARG A 188 -26.81 26.44 -39.72
C ARG A 188 -28.22 25.98 -40.11
N LYS A 189 -28.61 24.76 -39.71
CA LYS A 189 -29.97 24.26 -39.94
C LYS A 189 -31.01 25.14 -39.26
N VAL A 190 -30.79 25.48 -37.98
CA VAL A 190 -31.69 26.37 -37.23
C VAL A 190 -31.80 27.73 -37.91
N HIS A 191 -30.67 28.38 -38.23
CA HIS A 191 -30.67 29.69 -38.90
C HIS A 191 -31.40 29.66 -40.24
N HIS A 192 -31.20 28.61 -41.03
CA HIS A 192 -31.93 28.43 -42.30
C HIS A 192 -33.45 28.32 -42.06
N THR A 193 -33.88 27.48 -41.11
CA THR A 193 -35.31 27.36 -40.77
C THR A 193 -35.89 28.66 -40.24
N THR A 194 -35.17 29.41 -39.39
CA THR A 194 -35.61 30.71 -38.86
C THR A 194 -35.74 31.75 -39.96
N ASN A 195 -34.80 31.80 -40.92
CA ASN A 195 -34.89 32.72 -42.05
C ASN A 195 -36.06 32.37 -42.98
N LEU A 196 -36.32 31.08 -43.21
CA LEU A 196 -37.48 30.64 -43.99
C LEU A 196 -38.78 31.09 -43.33
N ILE A 197 -38.94 30.82 -42.02
CA ILE A 197 -40.10 31.26 -41.23
C ILE A 197 -40.24 32.78 -41.28
N ARG A 198 -39.15 33.53 -41.09
CA ARG A 198 -39.18 35.01 -41.16
C ARG A 198 -39.65 35.52 -42.52
N ARG A 199 -39.21 34.90 -43.62
CA ARG A 199 -39.66 35.25 -44.98
C ARG A 199 -41.14 34.96 -45.18
N GLN A 200 -41.62 33.80 -44.71
CA GLN A 200 -43.03 33.44 -44.78
C GLN A 200 -43.91 34.40 -43.98
N LEU A 201 -43.47 34.77 -42.76
CA LEU A 201 -44.16 35.77 -41.94
C LEU A 201 -44.21 37.15 -42.61
N ALA A 202 -43.12 37.58 -43.25
CA ALA A 202 -43.10 38.85 -44.00
C ALA A 202 -44.04 38.82 -45.22
N GLN A 203 -44.09 37.70 -45.94
CA GLN A 203 -45.05 37.53 -47.05
C GLN A 203 -46.49 37.61 -46.55
N LEU A 204 -46.83 36.90 -45.46
CA LEU A 204 -48.16 36.97 -44.84
C LEU A 204 -48.49 38.38 -44.33
N GLY A 205 -47.50 39.11 -43.79
CA GLY A 205 -47.66 40.50 -43.39
C GLY A 205 -48.04 41.41 -44.57
N ASN A 206 -47.31 41.31 -45.68
CA ASN A 206 -47.62 42.07 -46.90
C ASN A 206 -49.01 41.73 -47.46
N PHE A 207 -49.42 40.46 -47.44
CA PHE A 207 -50.79 40.07 -47.84
C PHE A 207 -51.86 40.73 -46.95
N LEU A 208 -51.64 40.81 -45.63
CA LEU A 208 -52.57 41.45 -44.71
C LEU A 208 -52.58 42.99 -44.83
N GLU A 209 -51.45 43.61 -45.17
CA GLU A 209 -51.36 45.05 -45.45
C GLU A 209 -52.02 45.42 -46.79
N ASP A 210 -51.91 44.57 -47.81
CA ASP A 210 -52.59 44.72 -49.10
C ASP A 210 -54.12 44.60 -48.96
N ASP A 211 -54.62 43.71 -48.10
CA ASP A 211 -56.05 43.60 -47.76
C ASP A 211 -56.56 44.80 -46.93
N ALA A 212 -55.72 45.36 -46.05
CA ALA A 212 -56.04 46.58 -45.29
C ALA A 212 -56.12 47.84 -46.19
N LEU A 213 -55.30 47.91 -47.24
CA LEU A 213 -55.37 48.97 -48.25
C LEU A 213 -56.62 48.87 -49.14
N LEU A 214 -57.16 47.66 -49.36
CA LEU A 214 -58.41 47.45 -50.09
C LEU A 214 -59.67 47.75 -49.26
N LEU A 215 -59.58 47.76 -47.93
CA LEU A 215 -60.73 47.95 -47.03
C LEU A 215 -60.75 49.31 -46.31
N GLY A 216 -59.83 50.24 -46.61
CA GLY A 216 -59.62 51.46 -45.84
C GLY A 216 -59.89 52.79 -46.56
N GLN A 217 -61.15 53.11 -46.90
CA GLN A 217 -61.62 54.50 -46.99
C GLN A 217 -62.78 54.71 -45.99
N GLY A 218 -62.51 55.47 -44.92
CA GLY A 218 -63.50 55.89 -43.90
C GLY A 218 -62.85 56.32 -42.57
N VAL A 219 -62.51 57.60 -42.45
CA VAL A 219 -61.97 58.36 -41.28
C VAL A 219 -63.13 58.65 -40.27
N PRO A 220 -63.02 58.98 -38.93
CA PRO A 220 -61.96 59.70 -38.18
C PRO A 220 -61.55 59.23 -36.75
N GLN A 221 -60.33 59.66 -36.38
CA GLN A 221 -59.85 60.27 -35.11
C GLN A 221 -60.64 60.10 -33.78
N GLU A 222 -60.00 59.57 -32.72
CA GLU A 222 -59.98 60.17 -31.37
C GLU A 222 -58.87 59.61 -30.43
N ALA A 223 -58.16 60.56 -29.82
CA ALA A 223 -57.64 60.67 -28.44
C ALA A 223 -56.89 59.52 -27.70
N ALA A 224 -55.64 59.87 -27.35
CA ALA A 224 -55.03 59.84 -26.01
C ALA A 224 -54.75 58.51 -25.27
N ALA A 225 -53.49 58.27 -24.93
CA ALA A 225 -52.99 58.42 -23.54
C ALA A 225 -51.46 58.24 -23.48
N ALA A 226 -50.87 58.94 -22.52
CA ALA A 226 -49.45 59.20 -22.38
C ALA A 226 -48.74 58.31 -21.33
N ALA A 227 -47.45 58.05 -21.60
CA ALA A 227 -46.31 57.93 -20.66
C ALA A 227 -46.21 56.69 -19.72
N PRO A 228 -45.02 56.39 -19.10
CA PRO A 228 -43.72 57.07 -19.18
C PRO A 228 -42.47 56.17 -19.42
N GLU A 229 -41.35 56.88 -19.58
CA GLU A 229 -39.95 56.48 -19.57
C GLU A 229 -39.40 55.96 -18.21
N GLY A 230 -38.17 55.43 -18.24
CA GLY A 230 -37.26 55.29 -17.08
C GLY A 230 -36.70 53.87 -16.93
N SER A 231 -35.55 53.50 -17.49
CA SER A 231 -34.16 53.87 -17.16
C SER A 231 -33.61 53.23 -15.87
N ILE A 232 -32.32 52.85 -15.99
CA ILE A 232 -31.30 52.58 -14.96
C ILE A 232 -31.36 51.26 -14.17
N GLY A 233 -30.21 50.57 -14.09
CA GLY A 233 -29.95 49.69 -12.94
C GLY A 233 -28.89 48.61 -13.08
N ALA A 234 -27.70 48.90 -13.62
CA ALA A 234 -26.53 48.10 -13.30
C ALA A 234 -26.10 48.36 -11.84
N ALA A 235 -26.00 47.32 -11.02
CA ALA A 235 -25.18 47.32 -9.81
C ALA A 235 -24.80 45.87 -9.46
N GLY A 236 -23.50 45.57 -9.54
CA GLY A 236 -22.94 44.42 -8.88
C GLY A 236 -22.87 44.66 -7.37
N GLN A 237 -22.88 43.59 -6.60
CA GLN A 237 -22.29 43.58 -5.27
C GLN A 237 -21.55 42.26 -5.09
N GLY A 238 -20.23 42.38 -4.93
CA GLY A 238 -19.46 41.39 -4.20
C GLY A 238 -19.85 41.45 -2.73
N VAL A 239 -19.84 40.29 -2.08
CA VAL A 239 -19.83 40.19 -0.63
C VAL A 239 -18.64 39.33 -0.24
N GLN A 240 -17.69 40.00 0.40
CA GLN A 240 -16.64 39.41 1.23
C GLN A 240 -17.28 38.58 2.35
N VAL A 241 -16.69 37.43 2.66
CA VAL A 241 -16.85 36.79 3.96
C VAL A 241 -15.45 36.47 4.51
N GLN A 242 -15.01 37.29 5.45
CA GLN A 242 -14.14 36.95 6.58
C GLN A 242 -15.04 37.10 7.82
N GLY A 243 -15.05 36.31 8.88
CA GLY A 243 -14.29 35.17 9.38
C GLY A 243 -14.81 34.84 10.79
N ALA A 244 -14.10 33.95 11.50
CA ALA A 244 -14.18 33.59 12.93
C ALA A 244 -15.27 32.58 13.38
N LEU A 245 -14.86 31.32 13.56
CA LEU A 245 -14.41 30.75 14.85
C LEU A 245 -13.55 29.50 14.57
#